data_AF-A0A7C6LPK1-F1
#
_entry.id   AF-A0A7C6LPK1-F1
#
_cell.length_a   1.000
_cell.length_b   1.000
_cell.length_c   1.000
_cell.angle_alpha   90.00
_cell.angle_beta   90.00
_cell.angle_gamma   90.00
#
_symmetry.space_group_name_H-M   'P 1'
#
loop_
_entity.id
_entity.type
_entity.pdbx_description
1 polymer ?
#
loop_
_entity_poly.entity_id
_entity_poly.type
_entity_poly.pdbx_seq_one_letter_code
_entity_poly.pdbx_strand_id
1 'polypeptide(L)' 'MMRVVIFTGLVCARTYTVRGVVKHEPATLERDINEFLTNNPDIKLVDIKYFATMVREYDCFVGTALVIYKEPDAEGTDQ' A
#
# COMPACT_ATOMS: atom_id res chain seq x y z
N MET A 1 -8.92 18.39 4.61
CA MET A 1 -7.66 18.13 5.38
C MET A 1 -6.79 17.09 4.64
N MET A 2 -5.45 17.14 4.75
CA MET A 2 -4.57 16.12 4.12
C MET A 2 -4.56 14.82 4.94
N ARG A 3 -4.65 13.67 4.29
CA ARG A 3 -4.57 12.33 4.90
C ARG A 3 -3.48 11.50 4.25
N VAL A 4 -2.96 10.52 5.00
CA VAL A 4 -1.92 9.60 4.54
C VAL A 4 -2.38 8.17 4.84
N VAL A 5 -2.34 7.31 3.83
CA VAL A 5 -2.50 5.85 3.98
C VAL A 5 -1.18 5.19 3.62
N ILE A 6 -0.81 4.16 4.39
CA ILE A 6 0.46 3.45 4.26
C ILE A 6 0.18 2.04 3.74
N PHE A 7 0.76 1.71 2.59
CA PHE A 7 0.77 0.36 2.03
C PHE A 7 2.13 -0.27 2.27
N THR A 8 2.18 -1.53 2.68
CA THR A 8 3.44 -2.26 2.88
C THR A 8 3.35 -3.63 2.21
N GLY A 9 4.38 -4.00 1.46
CA GLY A 9 4.50 -5.27 0.76
C GLY A 9 5.85 -5.91 1.03
N LEU A 10 5.91 -7.23 0.98
CA LEU A 10 7.13 -8.03 1.12
C LEU A 10 7.30 -8.90 -0.12
N VAL A 11 8.44 -8.79 -0.79
CA VAL A 11 8.80 -9.63 -1.94
C VAL A 11 10.10 -10.35 -1.61
N CYS A 12 10.05 -11.68 -1.53
CA CYS A 12 11.23 -12.50 -1.29
C CYS A 12 11.67 -13.21 -2.57
N ALA A 13 12.97 -13.28 -2.83
CA ALA A 13 13.53 -14.00 -3.98
C ALA A 13 13.33 -15.51 -3.87
N ARG A 14 13.16 -16.03 -2.65
CA ARG A 14 12.87 -17.44 -2.35
C ARG A 14 11.53 -17.55 -1.65
N THR A 15 10.70 -18.50 -2.09
CA THR A 15 9.45 -18.87 -1.43
C THR A 15 9.76 -19.60 -0.12
N TYR A 16 9.72 -18.88 1.00
CA TYR A 16 9.79 -19.50 2.33
C TYR A 16 8.38 -19.86 2.79
N THR A 17 8.10 -21.16 2.89
CA THR A 17 6.85 -21.68 3.45
C THR A 17 6.88 -21.56 4.97
N VAL A 18 6.34 -20.46 5.51
CA VAL A 18 5.97 -20.43 6.93
C VAL A 18 4.64 -21.18 7.07
N ARG A 19 4.66 -22.39 7.64
CA ARG A 19 3.46 -23.20 7.97
C ARG A 19 2.55 -23.61 6.79
N GLY A 20 3.12 -23.95 5.62
CA GLY A 20 2.38 -24.65 4.56
C GLY A 20 1.35 -23.82 3.79
N VAL A 21 1.34 -22.49 3.94
CA VAL A 21 0.50 -21.60 3.13
C VAL A 21 1.38 -20.86 2.13
N VAL A 22 1.44 -21.38 0.90
CA VAL A 22 1.97 -20.63 -0.24
C VAL A 22 0.86 -19.71 -0.72
N LYS A 23 0.84 -18.45 -0.28
CA LYS A 23 0.08 -17.41 -0.98
C LYS A 23 0.95 -16.86 -2.09
N HIS A 24 0.85 -17.50 -3.25
CA HIS A 24 1.33 -16.94 -4.50
C HIS A 24 0.34 -15.89 -4.96
N GLU A 25 0.65 -14.65 -4.62
CA GLU A 25 0.49 -13.50 -5.49
C GLU A 25 1.23 -12.39 -4.75
N PRO A 26 2.36 -11.86 -5.28
CA PRO A 26 2.78 -10.55 -4.81
C PRO A 26 1.65 -9.61 -5.20
N ALA A 27 0.77 -9.31 -4.24
CA ALA A 27 -0.02 -8.10 -4.31
C ALA A 27 1.04 -7.00 -4.46
N THR A 28 1.25 -6.56 -5.69
CA THR A 28 2.20 -5.48 -5.94
C THR A 28 1.62 -4.28 -5.21
N LEU A 29 2.45 -3.52 -4.48
CA LEU A 29 2.00 -2.31 -3.82
C LEU A 29 1.14 -1.43 -4.75
N GLU A 30 1.49 -1.41 -6.03
CA GLU A 30 0.75 -0.74 -7.08
C GLU A 30 -0.69 -1.25 -7.26
N ARG A 31 -0.94 -2.57 -7.20
CA ARG A 31 -2.29 -3.14 -7.27
C ARG A 31 -3.14 -2.67 -6.11
N ASP A 32 -2.62 -2.75 -4.89
CA ASP A 32 -3.35 -2.38 -3.68
C ASP A 32 -3.63 -0.87 -3.64
N ILE A 33 -2.68 -0.05 -4.10
CA ILE A 33 -2.88 1.39 -4.29
C ILE A 33 -3.97 1.65 -5.33
N ASN A 34 -3.92 0.98 -6.49
CA ASN A 34 -4.91 1.18 -7.55
C ASN A 34 -6.31 0.74 -7.11
N GLU A 35 -6.43 -0.36 -6.37
CA GLU A 35 -7.69 -0.80 -5.78
C GLU A 35 -8.22 0.24 -4.77
N PHE A 36 -7.35 0.76 -3.91
CA PHE A 36 -7.71 1.82 -2.97
C PHE A 36 -8.22 3.09 -3.69
N LEU A 37 -7.52 3.55 -4.73
CA LEU A 37 -7.94 4.72 -5.52
C LEU A 37 -9.25 4.46 -6.27
N THR A 38 -9.44 3.25 -6.79
CA THR A 38 -10.67 2.85 -7.50
C THR A 38 -11.87 2.80 -6.56
N ASN A 39 -11.68 2.29 -5.33
CA ASN A 39 -12.73 2.18 -4.33
C ASN A 39 -13.07 3.53 -3.66
N ASN A 40 -12.23 4.55 -3.84
CA ASN A 40 -12.42 5.88 -3.26
C ASN A 40 -12.31 6.95 -4.36
N PRO A 41 -13.22 6.98 -5.35
CA PRO A 41 -13.09 7.86 -6.52
C PRO A 41 -13.12 9.36 -6.17
N ASP A 42 -13.67 9.71 -5.01
CA ASP A 42 -13.82 11.09 -4.58
C ASP A 42 -12.55 11.67 -3.93
N ILE A 43 -11.55 10.84 -3.61
CA ILE A 43 -10.30 11.33 -3.03
C ILE A 43 -9.41 11.94 -4.11
N LYS A 44 -8.85 13.11 -3.82
CA LYS A 44 -7.86 13.74 -4.68
C LYS A 44 -6.46 13.30 -4.26
N LEU A 45 -5.83 12.47 -5.09
CA LEU A 45 -4.44 12.09 -4.90
C LEU A 45 -3.53 13.33 -4.98
N VAL A 46 -2.59 13.46 -4.04
CA VAL A 46 -1.62 14.56 -3.99
C VAL A 46 -0.22 14.07 -4.32
N ASP A 47 0.24 13.00 -3.67
CA ASP A 47 1.58 12.44 -3.88
C ASP A 47 1.64 10.97 -3.46
N ILE A 48 2.57 10.20 -4.03
CA ILE A 48 2.88 8.83 -3.60
C ILE A 48 4.40 8.70 -3.45
N LYS A 49 4.84 8.34 -2.24
CA LYS A 49 6.27 8.11 -1.95
C LYS A 49 6.52 6.63 -1.74
N TYR A 50 7.47 6.08 -2.49
CA TYR A 50 7.89 4.69 -2.38
C TYR A 50 9.22 4.57 -1.64
N PHE A 51 9.29 3.61 -0.74
CA PHE A 51 10.48 3.21 0.00
C PHE A 51 10.65 1.71 -0.17
N ALA A 52 11.88 1.25 -0.36
CA ALA A 52 12.17 -0.17 -0.35
C ALA A 52 13.47 -0.40 0.42
N THR A 53 13.48 -1.44 1.26
CA THR A 53 14.67 -1.87 2.00
C THR A 53 14.88 -3.36 1.78
N MET A 54 16.12 -3.74 1.46
CA MET A 54 16.50 -5.14 1.34
C MET A 54 16.82 -5.71 2.74
N VAL A 55 16.07 -6.72 3.15
CA VAL A 55 16.36 -7.54 4.33
C VAL A 55 17.24 -8.71 3.88
N ARG A 56 18.55 -8.49 3.93
CA ARG A 56 19.57 -9.42 3.41
C ARG A 56 19.51 -10.82 4.02
N GLU A 57 19.11 -10.93 5.28
CA GLU A 57 19.00 -12.20 6.00
C GLU A 57 18.00 -13.16 5.33
N TYR A 58 16.91 -12.63 4.78
CA TYR A 58 15.83 -13.41 4.18
C TYR A 58 15.76 -13.30 2.66
N ASP A 59 16.72 -12.59 2.04
CA ASP A 59 16.70 -12.29 0.60
C ASP A 59 15.33 -11.71 0.16
N CYS A 60 14.83 -10.75 0.95
CA CYS A 60 13.55 -10.08 0.73
C CYS A 60 13.70 -8.57 0.60
N PHE A 61 12.81 -7.95 -0.18
CA PHE A 61 12.56 -6.52 -0.18
C PHE A 61 11.27 -6.23 0.57
N VAL A 62 11.34 -5.34 1.57
CA VAL A 62 10.17 -4.71 2.18
C VAL A 62 9.95 -3.40 1.43
N GLY A 63 8.83 -3.30 0.71
CA GLY A 63 8.37 -2.09 0.06
C GLY A 63 7.30 -1.39 0.90
N THR A 64 7.36 -0.07 1.00
CA THR A 64 6.33 0.77 1.63
C THR A 64 5.96 1.90 0.68
N ALA A 65 4.67 2.16 0.51
CA ALA A 65 4.17 3.33 -0.20
C ALA A 65 3.34 4.21 0.75
N LEU A 66 3.67 5.50 0.78
CA LEU A 66 2.88 6.52 1.46
C LEU A 66 2.00 7.20 0.43
N VAL A 67 0.70 6.97 0.47
CA VAL A 67 -0.29 7.60 -0.41
C VAL A 67 -0.88 8.80 0.33
N ILE A 68 -0.57 10.00 -0.16
CA ILE A 68 -1.01 11.25 0.41
C ILE A 68 -2.18 11.76 -0.43
N TYR A 69 -3.34 11.97 0.19
CA TYR A 69 -4.56 12.37 -0.50
C TYR A 69 -5.35 13.41 0.29
N LYS A 70 -6.30 14.07 -0.39
CA LYS A 70 -7.34 14.89 0.22
C LYS A 70 -8.66 14.17 0.07
N GLU A 71 -9.40 14.03 1.16
CA GLU A 71 -10.80 13.66 1.07
C GLU A 71 -11.62 14.84 0.50
N PRO A 72 -12.74 14.55 -0.18
CA PRO A 72 -13.71 15.59 -0.48
C PRO A 72 -14.10 16.24 0.85
N ASP A 73 -14.18 17.58 0.85
CA ASP A 73 -14.64 18.28 2.04
C ASP A 73 -16.06 17.77 2.33
N ALA A 74 -16.23 17.13 3.49
CA ALA A 74 -17.53 16.73 3.99
C ALA A 74 -18.29 18.00 4.41
N GLU A 75 -18.77 18.75 3.42
CA GLU A 75 -19.80 19.76 3.66
C GLU A 75 -21.10 19.02 3.99
N GLY A 76 -21.38 18.89 5.28
CA GLY A 76 -22.70 18.54 5.80
C GLY A 76 -22.79 17.21 6.55
N THR A 77 -22.55 17.26 7.85
CA THR A 77 -23.56 16.94 8.88
C THR A 77 -23.06 17.51 10.20
N ASP A 78 -23.31 18.79 10.44
CA ASP A 78 -23.61 19.22 11.81
C ASP A 78 -24.98 18.62 12.14
N GLN A 79 -25.00 17.61 13.01
CA GLN A 79 -26.17 17.25 13.81
C GLN A 79 -25.86 17.53 15.26
#